data_AF-A0A7K3ZLG1-F1
#
_entry.id   AF-A0A7K3ZLG1-F1
#
_cell.length_a   1.000
_cell.length_b   1.000
_cell.length_c   1.000
_cell.angle_alpha   90.00
_cell.angle_beta   90.00
_cell.angle_gamma   90.00
#
_symmetry.space_group_name_H-M   'P 1'
#
loop_
_entity.id
_entity.type
_entity.pdbx_description
1 polymer ?
#
loop_
_entity_poly.entity_id
_entity_poly.type
_entity_poly.pdbx_seq_one_letter_code
_entity_poly.pdbx_strand_id
1 'polypeptide(L)'
;MIETNKHNASFALLGIVGVVLFVAAWIIAASTDTSWVFGKDSLYELGVSSTDARFYFNYACMICGVLMAAFGLGHALARKNPGVMTSGLLLAIAGVFLLLTGIFVKEPGNDSLHMFCVVMLGFLVLAALVAMAFGDWKDGKVLPAGFSVICIIAAATFVATTPSASWSAAAFLIGCLWIIVQSAKMALD
;
A
#
# COMPACT_ATOMS: atom_id res chain seq x y z
N MET A 1 -25.98 20.10 5.58
CA MET A 1 -26.32 18.71 5.26
C MET A 1 -25.40 18.32 4.12
N ILE A 2 -24.32 17.57 4.40
CA ILE A 2 -23.31 17.22 3.39
C ILE A 2 -23.85 15.98 2.69
N GLU A 3 -24.41 16.13 1.49
CA GLU A 3 -24.59 14.99 0.58
C GLU A 3 -23.21 14.64 0.02
N THR A 4 -22.45 13.85 0.77
CA THR A 4 -21.28 13.17 0.21
C THR A 4 -21.75 12.28 -0.93
N ASN A 5 -21.05 12.34 -2.05
CA ASN A 5 -21.33 11.51 -3.21
C ASN A 5 -21.18 10.04 -2.76
N LYS A 6 -22.29 9.33 -2.54
CA LYS A 6 -22.35 8.03 -1.83
C LYS A 6 -21.33 6.99 -2.34
N HIS A 7 -20.96 7.09 -3.61
CA HIS A 7 -19.94 6.27 -4.25
C HIS A 7 -18.52 6.55 -3.73
N ASN A 8 -18.14 7.82 -3.55
CA ASN A 8 -16.80 8.19 -3.07
C ASN A 8 -16.55 7.70 -1.64
N ALA A 9 -17.54 7.85 -0.76
CA ALA A 9 -17.48 7.37 0.61
C ALA A 9 -17.32 5.84 0.69
N SER A 10 -17.99 5.10 -0.21
CA SER A 10 -17.89 3.63 -0.28
C SER A 10 -16.48 3.18 -0.68
N PHE A 11 -15.88 3.81 -1.68
CA PHE A 11 -14.50 3.49 -2.08
C PHE A 11 -13.48 3.91 -1.02
N ALA A 12 -13.65 5.07 -0.39
CA ALA A 12 -12.82 5.51 0.73
C ALA A 12 -12.81 4.49 1.88
N LEU A 13 -13.97 3.89 2.18
CA LEU A 13 -14.06 2.84 3.20
C LEU A 13 -13.22 1.61 2.84
N LEU A 14 -13.15 1.22 1.56
CA LEU A 14 -12.31 0.09 1.12
C LEU A 14 -10.82 0.35 1.40
N GLY A 15 -10.34 1.58 1.20
CA GLY A 15 -8.97 1.97 1.51
C GLY A 15 -8.66 1.86 3.00
N ILE A 16 -9.56 2.38 3.85
CA ILE A 16 -9.42 2.30 5.31
C ILE A 16 -9.47 0.86 5.80
N VAL A 17 -10.47 0.10 5.39
CA VAL A 17 -10.65 -1.32 5.78
C VAL A 17 -9.47 -2.15 5.31
N GLY A 18 -9.00 -1.96 4.07
CA GLY A 18 -7.84 -2.67 3.54
C GLY A 18 -6.58 -2.43 4.38
N VAL A 19 -6.29 -1.18 4.75
CA VAL A 19 -5.12 -0.87 5.59
C VAL A 19 -5.27 -1.44 7.00
N VAL A 20 -6.43 -1.28 7.64
CA VAL A 20 -6.67 -1.77 9.00
C VAL A 20 -6.57 -3.30 9.06
N LEU A 21 -7.16 -4.00 8.09
CA LEU A 21 -7.06 -5.46 7.99
C LEU A 21 -5.61 -5.91 7.80
N PHE A 22 -4.86 -5.25 6.91
CA PHE A 22 -3.46 -5.56 6.69
C PHE A 22 -2.64 -5.40 7.97
N VAL A 23 -2.76 -4.25 8.65
CA VAL A 23 -2.00 -3.97 9.87
C VAL A 23 -2.36 -4.94 10.98
N ALA A 24 -3.65 -5.25 11.17
CA ALA A 24 -4.09 -6.22 12.17
C ALA A 24 -3.51 -7.61 11.89
N ALA A 25 -3.61 -8.09 10.65
CA ALA A 25 -3.07 -9.39 10.27
C ALA A 25 -1.55 -9.44 10.35
N TRP A 26 -0.85 -8.35 10.02
CA TRP A 26 0.59 -8.23 10.19
C TRP A 26 0.99 -8.32 11.66
N ILE A 27 0.32 -7.60 12.56
CA ILE A 27 0.59 -7.68 14.02
C ILE A 27 0.36 -9.10 14.53
N ILE A 28 -0.73 -9.76 14.10
CA ILE A 28 -1.03 -11.14 14.46
C ILE A 28 0.09 -12.08 13.95
N ALA A 29 0.48 -11.96 12.69
CA ALA A 29 1.55 -12.77 12.10
C ALA A 29 2.88 -12.58 12.84
N ALA A 30 3.28 -11.34 13.12
CA ALA A 30 4.49 -11.02 13.87
C ALA A 30 4.45 -11.52 15.32
N SER A 31 3.28 -11.53 15.95
CA SER A 31 3.12 -12.10 17.30
C SER A 31 3.14 -13.64 17.32
N THR A 32 2.79 -14.26 16.19
CA THR A 32 2.76 -15.72 16.03
C THR A 32 4.16 -16.27 15.71
N ASP A 33 4.94 -15.52 14.92
CA ASP A 33 6.33 -15.84 14.64
C ASP A 33 7.28 -15.05 15.54
N THR A 34 7.60 -15.62 16.71
CA THR A 34 8.50 -14.99 17.68
C THR A 34 9.95 -14.87 17.20
N SER A 35 10.31 -15.52 16.09
CA SER A 35 11.66 -15.43 15.51
C SER A 35 11.84 -14.21 14.62
N TRP A 36 10.73 -13.64 14.11
CA TRP A 36 10.74 -12.48 13.24
C TRP A 36 10.89 -11.18 14.05
N VAL A 37 11.81 -10.32 13.61
CA VAL A 37 12.14 -9.05 14.28
C VAL A 37 11.93 -7.88 13.32
N PHE A 38 11.06 -6.95 13.70
CA PHE A 38 10.80 -5.74 12.94
C PHE A 38 12.08 -4.92 12.70
N GLY A 39 12.30 -4.53 11.45
CA GLY A 39 13.45 -3.71 11.03
C GLY A 39 14.73 -4.49 10.79
N LYS A 40 14.83 -5.74 11.26
CA LYS A 40 15.92 -6.66 10.92
C LYS A 40 15.49 -7.61 9.79
N ASP A 41 14.35 -8.25 9.97
CA ASP A 41 13.80 -9.23 9.04
C ASP A 41 12.83 -8.53 8.08
N SER A 42 12.72 -9.03 6.85
CA SER A 42 11.82 -8.43 5.86
C SER A 42 10.37 -8.74 6.23
N LEU A 43 9.46 -7.79 5.96
CA LEU A 43 8.03 -7.99 6.16
C LEU A 43 7.52 -9.26 5.45
N TYR A 44 8.08 -9.55 4.28
CA TYR A 44 7.64 -10.67 3.45
C TYR A 44 8.16 -12.03 3.92
N GLU A 45 9.10 -12.07 4.86
CA GLU A 45 9.57 -13.33 5.47
C GLU A 45 8.50 -13.98 6.35
N LEU A 46 7.55 -13.18 6.86
CA LEU A 46 6.37 -13.71 7.52
C LEU A 46 5.57 -14.65 6.61
N GLY A 47 5.61 -14.45 5.28
CA GLY A 47 4.93 -15.29 4.30
C GLY A 47 5.51 -16.70 4.15
N VAL A 48 6.76 -16.93 4.59
CA VAL A 48 7.44 -18.24 4.60
C VAL A 48 7.65 -18.81 6.00
N SER A 49 7.05 -18.19 7.03
CA SER A 49 7.19 -18.65 8.40
C SER A 49 6.81 -20.14 8.52
N SER A 50 7.52 -20.86 9.40
CA SER A 50 7.18 -22.25 9.74
C SER A 50 5.92 -22.35 10.60
N THR A 51 5.45 -21.23 11.16
CA THR A 51 4.25 -21.12 11.98
C THR A 51 3.03 -20.71 11.17
N ASP A 52 1.87 -20.60 11.82
CA ASP A 52 0.64 -20.09 11.19
C ASP A 52 0.73 -18.62 10.75
N ALA A 53 1.79 -17.89 11.14
CA ALA A 53 2.06 -16.52 10.69
C ALA A 53 2.01 -16.38 9.16
N ARG A 54 2.44 -17.40 8.42
CA ARG A 54 2.38 -17.42 6.95
C ARG A 54 0.97 -17.27 6.41
N PHE A 55 -0.03 -17.89 7.06
CA PHE A 55 -1.41 -17.85 6.59
C PHE A 55 -2.01 -16.48 6.84
N TYR A 56 -1.80 -15.94 8.05
CA TYR A 56 -2.25 -14.59 8.39
C TYR A 56 -1.67 -13.55 7.43
N PHE A 57 -0.37 -13.61 7.16
CA PHE A 57 0.29 -12.66 6.28
C PHE A 57 -0.12 -12.81 4.81
N ASN A 58 -0.08 -14.03 4.25
CA ASN A 58 -0.36 -14.25 2.83
C ASN A 58 -1.82 -13.96 2.48
N TYR A 59 -2.78 -14.39 3.32
CA TYR A 59 -4.19 -14.06 3.10
C TYR A 59 -4.47 -12.57 3.27
N ALA A 60 -3.77 -11.89 4.18
CA ALA A 60 -3.87 -10.43 4.28
C ALA A 60 -3.38 -9.74 3.01
N CYS A 61 -2.23 -10.14 2.46
CA CYS A 61 -1.74 -9.63 1.18
C CYS A 61 -2.78 -9.84 0.05
N MET A 62 -3.37 -11.03 -0.04
CA MET A 62 -4.39 -11.34 -1.06
C MET A 62 -5.65 -10.46 -0.91
N ILE A 63 -6.26 -10.44 0.28
CA ILE A 63 -7.51 -9.71 0.52
C ILE A 63 -7.28 -8.21 0.42
N CYS A 64 -6.23 -7.70 1.07
CA CYS A 64 -5.92 -6.28 1.06
C CYS A 64 -5.46 -5.80 -0.32
N GLY A 65 -4.83 -6.67 -1.11
CA GLY A 65 -4.52 -6.41 -2.52
C GLY A 65 -5.77 -6.15 -3.36
N VAL A 66 -6.82 -6.98 -3.20
CA VAL A 66 -8.13 -6.74 -3.85
C VAL A 66 -8.76 -5.44 -3.39
N LEU A 67 -8.79 -5.17 -2.08
CA LEU A 67 -9.37 -3.95 -1.52
C LEU A 67 -8.63 -2.70 -1.98
N MET A 68 -7.30 -2.74 -1.99
CA MET A 68 -6.44 -1.68 -2.50
C MET A 68 -6.66 -1.46 -3.99
N ALA A 69 -6.85 -2.53 -4.77
CA ALA A 69 -7.14 -2.43 -6.19
C ALA A 69 -8.46 -1.70 -6.45
N ALA A 70 -9.52 -2.09 -5.73
CA ALA A 70 -10.83 -1.46 -5.80
C ALA A 70 -10.81 0.00 -5.33
N PHE A 71 -10.08 0.28 -4.24
CA PHE A 71 -9.84 1.65 -3.77
C PHE A 71 -9.14 2.49 -4.85
N GLY A 72 -8.07 1.98 -5.45
CA GLY A 72 -7.33 2.68 -6.50
C GLY A 72 -8.21 3.04 -7.71
N LEU A 73 -9.04 2.11 -8.19
CA LEU A 73 -9.99 2.38 -9.26
C LEU A 73 -11.02 3.45 -8.86
N GLY A 74 -11.61 3.34 -7.66
CA GLY A 74 -12.52 4.35 -7.14
C GLY A 74 -11.86 5.73 -7.02
N HIS A 75 -10.61 5.76 -6.55
CA HIS A 75 -9.82 6.97 -6.43
C HIS A 75 -9.57 7.63 -7.78
N ALA A 76 -9.23 6.84 -8.81
CA ALA A 76 -9.01 7.32 -10.16
C ALA A 76 -10.28 7.94 -10.78
N LEU A 77 -11.45 7.39 -10.45
CA LEU A 77 -12.75 7.83 -10.97
C LEU A 77 -13.35 9.01 -10.21
N ALA A 78 -12.93 9.26 -8.97
CA ALA A 78 -13.55 10.27 -8.12
C ALA A 78 -13.37 11.71 -8.63
N ARG A 79 -12.24 12.02 -9.28
CA ARG A 79 -11.96 13.39 -9.74
C ARG A 79 -11.36 13.44 -11.15
N LYS A 80 -11.76 14.44 -11.92
CA LYS A 80 -11.18 14.77 -13.24
C LYS A 80 -9.85 15.53 -13.13
N ASN A 81 -8.94 15.04 -12.28
CA ASN A 81 -7.57 15.54 -12.18
C ASN A 81 -6.60 14.44 -12.66
N PRO A 82 -5.70 14.74 -13.62
CA PRO A 82 -4.81 13.73 -14.19
C PRO A 82 -3.86 13.10 -13.16
N GLY A 83 -3.42 13.84 -12.13
CA GLY A 83 -2.60 13.32 -11.05
C GLY A 83 -3.37 12.35 -10.15
N VAL A 84 -4.63 12.67 -9.81
CA VAL A 84 -5.53 11.77 -9.06
C VAL A 84 -5.82 10.49 -9.86
N MET A 85 -6.16 10.65 -11.14
CA MET A 85 -6.43 9.52 -12.03
C MET A 85 -5.23 8.59 -12.16
N THR A 86 -4.04 9.16 -12.40
CA THR A 86 -2.79 8.40 -12.52
C THR A 86 -2.45 7.70 -11.20
N SER A 87 -2.57 8.41 -10.07
CA SER A 87 -2.34 7.84 -8.74
C SER A 87 -3.25 6.66 -8.45
N GLY A 88 -4.55 6.80 -8.71
CA GLY A 88 -5.53 5.73 -8.49
C GLY A 88 -5.28 4.51 -9.37
N LEU A 89 -4.93 4.70 -10.66
CA LEU A 89 -4.58 3.58 -11.55
C LEU A 89 -3.30 2.86 -11.09
N LEU A 90 -2.28 3.61 -10.66
CA LEU A 90 -1.05 3.03 -10.12
C LEU A 90 -1.32 2.25 -8.82
N LEU A 91 -2.20 2.77 -7.95
CA LEU A 91 -2.65 2.03 -6.77
C LEU A 91 -3.45 0.78 -7.12
N ALA A 92 -4.25 0.85 -8.18
CA ALA A 92 -5.02 -0.30 -8.63
C ALA A 92 -4.08 -1.46 -9.02
N ILE A 93 -3.04 -1.14 -9.80
CA ILE A 93 -2.02 -2.10 -10.22
C ILE A 93 -1.16 -2.54 -9.01
N ALA A 94 -0.82 -1.62 -8.10
CA ALA A 94 -0.11 -1.95 -6.87
C ALA A 94 -0.90 -2.97 -6.02
N GLY A 95 -2.22 -2.82 -5.91
CA GLY A 95 -3.09 -3.78 -5.23
C GLY A 95 -3.02 -5.18 -5.85
N VAL A 96 -2.96 -5.28 -7.18
CA VAL A 96 -2.73 -6.56 -7.88
C VAL A 96 -1.37 -7.14 -7.49
N PHE A 97 -0.31 -6.34 -7.46
CA PHE A 97 1.01 -6.82 -7.04
C PHE A 97 1.05 -7.25 -5.58
N LEU A 98 0.36 -6.56 -4.68
CA LEU A 98 0.22 -6.99 -3.28
C LEU A 98 -0.50 -8.34 -3.18
N LEU A 99 -1.56 -8.54 -3.97
CA LEU A 99 -2.24 -9.83 -4.06
C LEU A 99 -1.26 -10.91 -4.53
N LEU A 100 -0.51 -10.64 -5.60
CA LEU A 100 0.47 -11.58 -6.15
C LEU A 100 1.59 -11.88 -5.15
N THR A 101 2.01 -10.93 -4.32
CA THR A 101 2.97 -11.16 -3.22
C THR A 101 2.45 -12.18 -2.20
N GLY A 102 1.15 -12.25 -1.96
CA GLY A 102 0.54 -13.27 -1.10
C GLY A 102 0.42 -14.66 -1.75
N ILE A 103 0.45 -14.74 -3.09
CA ILE A 103 0.36 -16.00 -3.86
C ILE A 103 1.76 -16.55 -4.15
N PHE A 104 2.61 -15.71 -4.73
CA PHE A 104 4.00 -16.04 -5.06
C PHE A 104 4.86 -15.74 -3.85
N VAL A 105 4.90 -16.71 -2.94
CA VAL A 105 5.71 -16.67 -1.72
C VAL A 105 7.18 -16.97 -2.08
N LYS A 106 8.11 -16.50 -1.25
CA LYS A 106 9.56 -16.79 -1.38
C LYS A 106 9.80 -18.31 -1.39
N GLU A 107 10.44 -18.84 -2.43
CA GLU A 107 10.67 -20.28 -2.62
C GLU A 107 12.17 -20.59 -2.49
N PRO A 108 12.58 -21.58 -1.66
CA PRO A 108 13.99 -21.93 -1.53
C PRO A 108 14.62 -22.27 -2.89
N GLY A 109 15.49 -21.39 -3.37
CA GLY A 109 16.23 -21.56 -4.63
C GLY A 109 15.68 -20.81 -5.85
N ASN A 110 14.52 -20.16 -5.77
CA ASN A 110 14.02 -19.28 -6.85
C ASN A 110 13.09 -18.17 -6.35
N ASP A 111 13.68 -17.12 -5.79
CA ASP A 111 12.94 -15.97 -5.24
C ASP A 111 12.58 -14.89 -6.27
N SER A 112 12.88 -15.13 -7.55
CA SER A 112 12.85 -14.09 -8.59
C SER A 112 11.47 -13.48 -8.77
N LEU A 113 10.41 -14.30 -8.74
CA LEU A 113 9.04 -13.84 -8.97
C LEU A 113 8.48 -13.07 -7.77
N HIS A 114 8.70 -13.59 -6.54
CA HIS A 114 8.30 -12.92 -5.32
C HIS A 114 8.97 -11.54 -5.20
N MET A 115 10.29 -11.49 -5.42
CA MET A 115 11.07 -10.26 -5.39
C MET A 115 10.60 -9.26 -6.45
N PHE A 116 10.29 -9.72 -7.66
CA PHE A 116 9.71 -8.88 -8.70
C PHE A 116 8.39 -8.26 -8.24
N CYS A 117 7.46 -9.06 -7.69
CA CYS A 117 6.17 -8.56 -7.23
C CYS A 117 6.30 -7.50 -6.12
N VAL A 118 7.14 -7.78 -5.13
CA VAL A 118 7.40 -6.91 -3.99
C VAL A 118 8.04 -5.58 -4.41
N VAL A 119 9.03 -5.64 -5.30
CA VAL A 119 9.72 -4.43 -5.79
C VAL A 119 8.79 -3.59 -6.67
N MET A 120 8.00 -4.23 -7.54
CA MET A 120 7.00 -3.53 -8.35
C MET A 120 5.92 -2.88 -7.49
N LEU A 121 5.42 -3.57 -6.46
CA LEU A 121 4.52 -2.99 -5.46
C LEU A 121 5.10 -1.70 -4.88
N GLY A 122 6.34 -1.75 -4.38
CA GLY A 122 7.02 -0.57 -3.83
C GLY A 122 7.11 0.59 -4.82
N PHE A 123 7.57 0.32 -6.06
CA PHE A 123 7.67 1.36 -7.09
C PHE A 123 6.32 1.97 -7.48
N LEU A 124 5.28 1.15 -7.62
CA LEU A 124 3.95 1.62 -7.99
C LEU A 124 3.33 2.50 -6.90
N VAL A 125 3.52 2.14 -5.62
CA VAL A 125 3.10 2.97 -4.49
C VAL A 125 3.83 4.31 -4.49
N LEU A 126 5.15 4.32 -4.72
CA LEU A 126 5.94 5.55 -4.82
C LEU A 126 5.51 6.43 -5.99
N ALA A 127 5.30 5.83 -7.16
CA ALA A 127 4.80 6.54 -8.33
C ALA A 127 3.40 7.12 -8.08
N ALA A 128 2.53 6.38 -7.40
CA ALA A 128 1.20 6.86 -7.02
C ALA A 128 1.25 8.04 -6.06
N LEU A 129 2.16 8.01 -5.07
CA LEU A 129 2.45 9.11 -4.16
C LEU A 129 2.88 10.38 -4.92
N VAL A 130 3.81 10.24 -5.86
CA VAL A 130 4.30 11.37 -6.68
C VAL A 130 3.18 11.95 -7.54
N ALA A 131 2.43 11.10 -8.23
CA ALA A 131 1.30 11.53 -9.07
C ALA A 131 0.24 12.28 -8.26
N MET A 132 -0.05 11.81 -7.04
CA MET A 132 -1.00 12.46 -6.14
C MET A 132 -0.47 13.78 -5.59
N ALA A 133 0.81 13.86 -5.21
CA ALA A 133 1.41 15.10 -4.76
C ALA A 133 1.30 16.20 -5.83
N PHE A 134 1.58 15.85 -7.09
CA PHE A 134 1.37 16.75 -8.23
C PHE A 134 -0.12 17.11 -8.42
N GLY A 135 -1.01 16.12 -8.33
CA GLY A 135 -2.45 16.32 -8.46
C GLY A 135 -3.02 17.27 -7.41
N ASP A 136 -2.71 17.05 -6.13
CA ASP A 136 -3.17 17.90 -5.02
C ASP A 136 -2.55 19.30 -5.08
N TRP A 137 -1.29 19.42 -5.48
CA TRP A 137 -0.66 20.73 -5.67
C TRP A 137 -1.38 21.55 -6.74
N LYS A 138 -1.72 20.92 -7.87
CA LYS A 138 -2.46 21.58 -8.96
C LYS A 138 -3.88 22.00 -8.54
N ASP A 139 -4.53 21.23 -7.67
CA ASP A 139 -5.85 21.54 -7.12
C ASP A 139 -5.79 22.57 -5.96
N GLY A 140 -4.60 23.09 -5.61
CA GLY A 140 -4.42 24.01 -4.49
C GLY A 140 -4.57 23.37 -3.11
N LYS A 141 -4.63 22.03 -3.03
CA LYS A 141 -4.75 21.28 -1.77
C LYS A 141 -3.36 21.09 -1.14
N VAL A 142 -2.82 22.17 -0.58
CA VAL A 142 -1.43 22.22 -0.07
C VAL A 142 -1.16 21.22 1.06
N LEU A 143 -2.11 21.03 1.98
CA LEU A 143 -1.94 20.12 3.13
C LEU A 143 -1.76 18.65 2.70
N PRO A 144 -2.66 18.02 1.91
CA PRO A 144 -2.49 16.64 1.48
C PRO A 144 -1.34 16.47 0.46
N ALA A 145 -1.01 17.51 -0.33
CA ALA A 145 0.19 17.52 -1.16
C ALA A 145 1.46 17.44 -0.28
N GLY A 146 1.56 18.29 0.75
CA GLY A 146 2.69 18.31 1.67
C GLY A 146 2.87 16.98 2.41
N PHE A 147 1.78 16.36 2.86
CA PHE A 147 1.84 15.02 3.47
C PHE A 147 2.39 13.96 2.49
N SER A 148 1.93 13.99 1.24
CA SER A 148 2.44 13.08 0.19
C SER A 148 3.94 13.29 -0.05
N VAL A 149 4.42 14.53 -0.04
CA VAL A 149 5.85 14.85 -0.16
C VAL A 149 6.67 14.28 1.01
N ILE A 150 6.17 14.40 2.25
CA ILE A 150 6.83 13.82 3.43
C ILE A 150 6.95 12.29 3.28
N CYS A 151 5.88 11.62 2.86
CA CYS A 151 5.89 10.18 2.58
C CYS A 151 6.91 9.81 1.49
N ILE A 152 7.01 10.60 0.42
CA ILE A 152 7.99 10.38 -0.65
C ILE A 152 9.42 10.48 -0.11
N ILE A 153 9.74 11.52 0.67
CA ILE A 153 11.09 11.71 1.25
C ILE A 153 11.44 10.56 2.20
N ALA A 154 10.50 10.17 3.07
CA ALA A 154 10.69 9.06 3.99
C ALA A 154 10.98 7.76 3.22
N ALA A 155 10.19 7.44 2.20
CA ALA A 155 10.39 6.22 1.43
C ALA A 155 11.66 6.26 0.56
N ALA A 156 12.02 7.42 0.00
CA ALA A 156 13.29 7.60 -0.71
C ALA A 156 14.51 7.36 0.20
N THR A 157 14.40 7.70 1.48
CA THR A 157 15.46 7.41 2.47
C THR A 157 15.62 5.90 2.66
N PHE A 158 14.53 5.14 2.75
CA PHE A 158 14.60 3.67 2.81
C PHE A 158 15.20 3.07 1.55
N VAL A 159 14.82 3.57 0.37
CA VAL A 159 15.39 3.13 -0.92
C VAL A 159 16.90 3.36 -0.95
N ALA A 160 17.39 4.47 -0.40
CA ALA A 160 18.82 4.81 -0.40
C ALA A 160 19.64 4.04 0.66
N THR A 161 19.01 3.52 1.71
CA THR A 161 19.71 2.99 2.89
C THR A 161 19.54 1.49 3.11
N THR A 162 18.56 0.85 2.46
CA THR A 162 18.22 -0.55 2.74
C THR A 162 18.13 -1.42 1.48
N PRO A 163 18.35 -2.75 1.60
CA PRO A 163 18.21 -3.69 0.48
C PRO A 163 16.82 -3.71 -0.14
N SER A 164 16.70 -4.28 -1.35
CA SER A 164 15.49 -4.20 -2.17
C SER A 164 14.21 -4.74 -1.54
N ALA A 165 14.31 -5.85 -0.81
CA ALA A 165 13.17 -6.44 -0.08
C ALA A 165 12.75 -5.62 1.15
N SER A 166 13.67 -4.85 1.73
CA SER A 166 13.43 -4.07 2.95
C SER A 166 12.83 -2.71 2.62
N TRP A 167 13.32 -2.02 1.59
CA TRP A 167 12.78 -0.71 1.23
C TRP A 167 11.36 -0.81 0.65
N SER A 168 11.06 -1.88 -0.09
CA SER A 168 9.73 -2.10 -0.68
C SER A 168 8.66 -2.32 0.39
N ALA A 169 8.99 -3.09 1.43
CA ALA A 169 8.14 -3.22 2.61
C ALA A 169 7.90 -1.86 3.30
N ALA A 170 8.97 -1.07 3.50
CA ALA A 170 8.85 0.26 4.11
C ALA A 170 8.00 1.21 3.25
N ALA A 171 8.22 1.22 1.92
CA ALA A 171 7.44 2.02 0.98
C ALA A 171 5.95 1.63 1.01
N PHE A 172 5.64 0.33 1.10
CA PHE A 172 4.27 -0.15 1.24
C PHE A 172 3.61 0.30 2.55
N LEU A 173 4.31 0.21 3.69
CA LEU A 173 3.78 0.66 4.99
C LEU A 173 3.56 2.18 5.03
N ILE A 174 4.47 2.96 4.44
CA ILE A 174 4.30 4.41 4.24
C ILE A 174 3.08 4.66 3.33
N GLY A 175 2.93 3.88 2.26
CA GLY A 175 1.77 3.88 1.40
C GLY A 175 0.47 3.61 2.15
N CYS A 176 0.45 2.68 3.10
CA CYS A 176 -0.72 2.40 3.93
C CYS A 176 -1.16 3.61 4.75
N LEU A 177 -0.23 4.30 5.40
CA LEU A 177 -0.52 5.54 6.14
C LEU A 177 -1.09 6.61 5.22
N TRP A 178 -0.51 6.74 4.03
CA TRP A 178 -0.97 7.69 3.02
C TRP A 178 -2.35 7.34 2.44
N ILE A 179 -2.66 6.06 2.22
CA ILE A 179 -3.98 5.59 1.77
C ILE A 179 -5.06 5.99 2.77
N ILE A 180 -4.79 5.96 4.08
CA ILE A 180 -5.74 6.45 5.10
C ILE A 180 -6.05 7.94 4.89
N VAL A 181 -5.01 8.76 4.67
CA VAL A 181 -5.18 10.21 4.41
C VAL A 181 -5.96 10.45 3.12
N GLN A 182 -5.65 9.72 2.05
CA GLN A 182 -6.35 9.83 0.78
C GLN A 182 -7.81 9.37 0.88
N SER A 183 -8.07 8.31 1.65
CA SER A 183 -9.42 7.82 1.93
C SER A 183 -10.23 8.83 2.73
N ALA A 184 -9.65 9.43 3.77
CA ALA A 184 -10.31 10.48 4.54
C ALA A 184 -10.64 11.69 3.65
N LYS A 185 -9.69 12.15 2.82
CA LYS A 185 -9.92 13.22 1.84
C LYS A 185 -11.06 12.87 0.89
N MET A 186 -11.06 11.67 0.34
CA MET A 186 -12.10 11.18 -0.59
C MET A 186 -13.48 11.03 0.05
N ALA A 187 -13.55 10.75 1.35
CA ALA A 187 -14.80 10.66 2.09
C ALA A 187 -15.38 12.04 2.46
N LEU A 188 -14.54 13.07 2.54
CA LEU A 188 -14.91 14.43 2.96
C LEU A 188 -15.18 15.38 1.78
N ASP A 189 -14.67 15.04 0.59
CA ASP A 189 -14.92 15.75 -0.68
C ASP A 189 -16.25 15.31 -1.34
#